data_AF-A0A0L0F2V1-F1
#
_entry.id   AF-A0A0L0F2V1-F1
#
_cell.length_a   1.000
_cell.length_b   1.000
_cell.length_c   1.000
_cell.angle_alpha   90.00
_cell.angle_beta   90.00
_cell.angle_gamma   90.00
#
_symmetry.space_group_name_H-M   'P 1'
#
loop_
_entity.id
_entity.type
_entity.pdbx_description
1 polymer ?
#
loop_
_entity_poly.entity_id
_entity_poly.type
_entity_poly.pdbx_seq_one_letter_code
_entity_poly.pdbx_strand_id
1 'polypeptide(L)' 'EIKIQEQIHNLGMGVIPRSMHVTLEHDLVDRCKAGDDVTVVGVVMRRWKTVFPDVKCETEL' A
#
# COMPACT_ATOMS: atom_id res chain seq x y z
N GLU A 1 6.27 -0.23 -7.92
CA GLU A 1 5.21 -0.18 -6.91
C GLU A 1 4.76 -1.60 -6.62
N ILE A 2 4.49 -1.93 -5.35
CA ILE A 2 4.04 -3.26 -4.93
C ILE A 2 2.77 -3.14 -4.08
N LYS A 3 1.98 -4.20 -4.05
CA LYS A 3 0.82 -4.33 -3.16
C LYS A 3 1.14 -5.31 -2.04
N ILE A 4 1.00 -4.86 -0.80
CA ILE A 4 1.23 -5.66 0.40
C ILE A 4 -0.12 -5.93 1.05
N GLN A 5 -0.32 -7.15 1.51
CA GLN A 5 -1.55 -7.58 2.17
C GLN A 5 -1.26 -8.01 3.61
N GLU A 6 -2.21 -7.78 4.51
CA GLU A 6 -2.17 -8.33 5.87
C GLU A 6 -2.02 -9.86 5.82
N GLN A 7 -1.22 -10.39 6.74
CA GLN A 7 -1.02 -11.83 6.88
C GLN A 7 -2.30 -12.51 7.37
N ILE A 8 -2.90 -13.34 6.51
CA ILE A 8 -4.21 -13.97 6.75
C ILE A 8 -4.22 -14.79 8.05
N HIS A 9 -3.12 -15.45 8.37
CA HIS A 9 -3.01 -16.30 9.56
C HIS A 9 -3.08 -15.52 10.88
N ASN A 10 -2.89 -14.19 10.85
CA ASN A 10 -3.00 -13.32 12.02
C ASN A 10 -4.36 -12.63 12.13
N LEU A 11 -5.29 -12.90 11.20
CA LEU A 11 -6.61 -12.27 11.18
C LEU A 11 -7.65 -13.16 11.88
N GLY A 12 -8.63 -12.53 12.54
CA GLY A 12 -9.77 -13.23 13.10
C GLY A 12 -10.65 -13.89 12.02
N MET A 13 -11.40 -14.93 12.40
CA MET A 13 -12.32 -15.61 11.49
C MET A 13 -13.34 -14.63 10.90
N GLY A 14 -13.51 -14.68 9.57
CA GLY A 14 -14.45 -13.81 8.85
C GLY A 14 -13.93 -12.40 8.54
N VAL A 15 -12.70 -12.05 8.92
CA VAL A 15 -12.08 -10.77 8.56
C VAL A 15 -11.53 -10.83 7.14
N ILE A 16 -11.91 -9.86 6.30
CA ILE A 16 -11.34 -9.69 4.96
C ILE A 16 -9.97 -9.01 5.09
N PRO A 17 -8.88 -9.61 4.58
CA PRO A 17 -7.56 -9.00 4.63
C PRO A 17 -7.52 -7.67 3.88
N ARG A 18 -6.94 -6.64 4.49
CA ARG A 18 -6.71 -5.36 3.83
C ARG A 18 -5.33 -5.35 3.17
N SER A 19 -5.16 -4.40 2.27
CA SER A 19 -3.93 -4.23 1.51
C SER A 19 -3.57 -2.77 1.38
N MET A 20 -2.28 -2.51 1.17
CA MET A 20 -1.73 -1.19 0.94
C MET A 20 -0.78 -1.20 -0.27
N HIS A 21 -0.73 -0.09 -1.00
CA HIS A 21 0.26 0.13 -2.04
C HIS A 21 1.53 0.75 -1.44
N VAL A 22 2.69 0.27 -1.87
CA VAL A 22 4.00 0.75 -1.42
C VAL A 22 4.84 1.08 -2.65
N THR A 23 5.35 2.31 -2.69
CA THR A 23 6.34 2.72 -3.69
C THR A 23 7.72 2.35 -3.18
N LEU A 24 8.46 1.58 -3.98
CA LEU A 24 9.86 1.25 -3.74
C LEU A 24 10.71 2.13 -4.65
N GLU A 25 11.79 2.68 -4.10
CA GLU A 25 12.70 3.56 -4.84
C GLU A 25 14.11 2.97 -4.86
N HIS A 26 14.91 3.38 -5.86
CA HIS A 26 16.32 3.05 -5.99
C HIS A 26 16.62 1.54 -5.87
N ASP A 27 17.42 1.15 -4.89
CA ASP A 27 17.95 -0.19 -4.69
C ASP A 27 16.95 -1.16 -4.02
N LEU A 28 15.78 -0.66 -3.62
CA LEU A 28 14.67 -1.47 -3.11
C LEU A 28 13.83 -2.09 -4.24
N VAL A 29 13.91 -1.55 -5.46
CA VAL A 29 13.18 -2.09 -6.61
C VAL A 29 13.64 -3.52 -6.91
N ASP A 30 12.70 -4.40 -7.26
CA ASP A 30 12.91 -5.82 -7.59
C ASP A 30 13.53 -6.70 -6.48
N ARG A 31 13.57 -6.22 -5.23
CA ARG A 31 14.09 -6.98 -4.09
C ARG A 31 13.13 -8.06 -3.56
N CYS A 32 11.83 -7.91 -3.79
CA CYS A 32 10.80 -8.84 -3.31
C CYS A 32 9.97 -9.42 -4.46
N LYS A 33 9.42 -10.61 -4.23
CA LYS A 33 8.53 -11.33 -5.15
C LYS A 33 7.19 -11.64 -4.48
N ALA A 34 6.21 -12.01 -5.30
CA ALA A 34 4.90 -12.42 -4.80
C ALA A 34 5.03 -13.65 -3.88
N GLY A 35 4.45 -13.56 -2.68
CA GLY A 35 4.51 -14.62 -1.67
C GLY A 35 5.59 -14.41 -0.60
N ASP A 36 6.50 -13.45 -0.79
CA ASP A 36 7.47 -13.11 0.25
C ASP A 36 6.79 -12.49 1.48
N ASP A 37 7.25 -12.89 2.66
CA ASP A 37 6.90 -12.23 3.92
C ASP A 37 7.86 -11.06 4.17
N VAL A 38 7.32 -9.85 4.31
CA VAL A 38 8.11 -8.62 4.30
C VAL A 38 7.72 -7.70 5.45
N THR A 39 8.72 -7.07 6.06
CA THR A 39 8.52 -5.94 6.99
C THR A 39 8.91 -4.65 6.27
N VAL A 40 8.00 -3.68 6.22
CA VAL A 40 8.22 -2.39 5.54
C VAL A 40 8.38 -1.28 6.56
N VAL A 41 9.42 -0.47 6.37
CA VAL A 41 9.62 0.78 7.11
C VAL A 41 9.62 1.91 6.08
N GLY A 42 8.81 2.93 6.31
CA GLY A 42 8.67 4.04 5.38
C GLY A 42 7.70 5.10 5.88
N VAL A 43 7.39 6.06 5.01
CA VAL A 43 6.46 7.16 5.31
C VAL A 43 5.09 6.82 4.72
N VAL A 44 4.04 6.94 5.54
CA VAL A 44 2.66 6.82 5.06
C VAL A 44 2.29 8.10 4.33
N MET A 45 1.93 7.97 3.06
CA MET A 45 1.53 9.09 2.22
C MET A 45 0.14 8.83 1.62
N ARG A 46 -0.62 9.92 1.43
CA ARG A 46 -1.90 9.88 0.74
C ARG A 46 -1.74 10.46 -0.65
N ARG A 47 -1.98 9.65 -1.67
CA ARG A 47 -2.02 10.10 -3.07
C ARG A 47 -3.35 10.78 -3.36
N TRP A 48 -3.30 11.99 -3.90
CA TRP A 48 -4.47 12.78 -4.27
C TRP A 48 -4.58 12.80 -5.78
N LYS A 49 -5.82 12.76 -6.29
CA LYS A 49 -6.08 13.10 -7.69
C LYS A 49 -5.75 14.57 -7.92
N THR A 50 -5.68 14.98 -9.18
CA THR A 50 -5.54 16.39 -9.56
C THR A 50 -6.54 17.27 -8.81
N VAL A 51 -6.03 18.32 -8.16
CA VAL A 51 -6.82 19.23 -7.33
C VAL A 51 -7.21 20.46 -8.14
N PHE A 52 -8.45 20.90 -7.99
CA PHE A 52 -8.99 22.11 -8.64
C PHE A 52 -9.55 23.08 -7.59
N PRO A 53 -9.47 24.41 -7.81
CA PRO A 53 -10.15 25.38 -6.96
C PRO A 53 -11.65 25.06 -6.85
N ASP A 54 -12.21 25.25 -5.65
CA ASP A 54 -13.63 25.05 -5.34
C ASP A 54 -14.20 23.63 -5.57
N VAL A 55 -13.33 22.64 -5.80
CA VAL A 55 -13.71 21.22 -5.93
C VAL A 55 -13.21 20.44 -4.71
N LYS A 56 -14.03 19.52 -4.21
CA LYS A 56 -13.62 18.62 -3.12
C LYS A 56 -12.44 17.76 -3.57
N CYS A 57 -11.37 17.77 -2.78
CA CYS A 57 -10.21 16.93 -3.03
C CYS A 57 -10.59 15.44 -2.92
N GLU A 58 -10.14 14.66 -3.89
CA GLU A 58 -10.31 13.21 -3.92
C GLU A 58 -8.97 12.50 -3.85
N THR A 59 -8.99 11.32 -3.25
CA THR A 59 -7.78 10.51 -3.08
C THR A 59 -7.75 9.43 -4.15
N GLU A 60 -6.55 9.07 -4.59
CA GLU A 60 -6.37 7.86 -5.38
C GLU A 60 -6.62 6.63 -4.49
N LEU A 61 -7.06 5.54 -5.12
CA LEU A 61 -7.38 4.25 -4.48
C LEU A 61 -6.15 3.35 -4.47
#